data_AF-A0A6A6KLM5-F1
#
_entry.id   AF-A0A6A6KLM5-F1
#
_cell.length_a   1.000
_cell.length_b   1.000
_cell.length_c   1.000
_cell.angle_alpha   90.00
_cell.angle_beta   90.00
_cell.angle_gamma   90.00
#
_symmetry.space_group_name_H-M   'P 1'
#
loop_
_entity.id
_entity.type
_entity.pdbx_description
1 polymer ?
#
loop_
_entity_poly.entity_id
_entity_poly.type
_entity_poly.pdbx_seq_one_letter_code
_entity_poly.pdbx_strand_id
1 'polypeptide(L)'
;MLNLTFPTPHPNPEEVAQEVQRRVNASMSRRDMLQISENDQATCLTGNPIDDCWKCDPDWANNRQRLADCAIGFGQYAMGGKNGEYYIVTDSSDNDAVNPKPGTLRYAVIQEEPLWIVFPSNMLIRLSQELIFNSYKTLDGRGANVHIVGGGCITLQYISNVIIHNIHIHHCVPSGNTNVRSSPTHYGYRTISDGDGISIFGSKDLWIDHCSLSHCKDGLIDAVMGSTGITISNNYFSHHNEVMLLGHSDDYLPDSGMQVTIAFNHFGEKLVQRMPRCRRGYIHVVNNDFTRWEMYAIGGSGKPTINSQANRYTAPSDRNAKEVTKRWTQQKGIGRTGIGDQKEI
;
A
#
# COMPACT_ATOMS: atom_id res chain seq x y z
N MET A 1 15.75 24.63 8.32
CA MET A 1 16.01 24.17 6.94
C MET A 1 15.76 22.67 6.92
N LEU A 2 14.66 22.23 6.31
CA LEU A 2 14.41 20.80 6.06
C LEU A 2 15.32 20.38 4.91
N ASN A 3 16.26 19.48 5.19
CA ASN A 3 17.15 18.91 4.19
C ASN A 3 16.31 17.91 3.36
N LEU A 4 15.59 18.41 2.35
CA LEU A 4 14.75 17.61 1.44
C LEU A 4 15.64 16.85 0.45
N THR A 5 16.47 15.92 0.93
CA THR A 5 17.05 14.90 0.07
C THR A 5 15.92 13.96 -0.33
N PHE A 6 15.48 14.05 -1.59
CA PHE A 6 14.48 13.13 -2.12
C PHE A 6 14.93 11.68 -1.88
N PRO A 7 14.00 10.76 -1.54
CA PRO A 7 14.30 9.34 -1.44
C PRO A 7 15.06 8.84 -2.67
N THR A 8 16.21 8.22 -2.48
CA THR A 8 17.00 7.67 -3.59
C THR A 8 16.40 6.34 -4.04
N PRO A 9 15.92 6.22 -5.30
CA PRO A 9 15.44 4.95 -5.84
C PRO A 9 16.54 3.90 -5.90
N HIS A 10 16.15 2.61 -5.93
CA HIS A 10 17.08 1.53 -6.23
C HIS A 10 17.69 1.74 -7.62
N PRO A 11 19.02 1.67 -7.78
CA PRO A 11 19.69 1.98 -9.05
C PRO A 11 19.32 1.01 -10.17
N ASN A 12 18.90 -0.21 -9.82
CA ASN A 12 18.51 -1.25 -10.77
C ASN A 12 17.12 -1.82 -10.41
N PRO A 13 16.01 -1.21 -10.87
CA PRO A 13 14.67 -1.69 -10.52
C PRO A 13 14.35 -3.09 -11.07
N GLU A 14 14.97 -3.49 -12.17
CA GLU A 14 14.76 -4.81 -12.78
C GLU A 14 15.30 -5.93 -11.90
N GLU A 15 16.42 -5.71 -11.22
CA GLU A 15 16.99 -6.67 -10.26
C GLU A 15 16.06 -6.90 -9.07
N VAL A 16 15.37 -5.87 -8.58
CA VAL A 16 14.36 -6.02 -7.53
C VAL A 16 13.17 -6.85 -8.03
N ALA A 17 12.73 -6.64 -9.28
CA ALA A 17 11.67 -7.44 -9.88
C ALA A 17 12.07 -8.92 -10.03
N GLN A 18 13.30 -9.17 -10.49
CA GLN A 18 13.87 -10.51 -10.60
C GLN A 18 14.02 -11.21 -9.24
N GLU A 19 14.42 -10.48 -8.21
CA GLU A 19 14.50 -11.00 -6.84
C GLU A 19 13.12 -11.42 -6.31
N VAL A 20 12.07 -10.64 -6.58
CA VAL A 20 10.69 -11.03 -6.26
C VAL A 20 10.32 -12.35 -6.93
N GLN A 21 10.60 -12.48 -8.24
CA GLN A 21 10.34 -13.72 -8.96
C GLN A 21 11.13 -14.91 -8.40
N ARG A 22 12.40 -14.69 -8.04
CA ARG A 22 13.26 -15.72 -7.42
C ARG A 22 12.67 -16.19 -6.09
N ARG A 23 12.18 -15.28 -5.25
CA ARG A 23 11.54 -15.63 -3.96
C ARG A 23 10.24 -16.39 -4.15
N VAL A 24 9.42 -16.01 -5.13
CA VAL A 24 8.20 -16.74 -5.50
C VAL A 24 8.53 -18.16 -5.94
N ASN A 25 9.46 -18.32 -6.89
CA ASN A 25 9.86 -19.63 -7.38
C ASN A 25 10.39 -20.51 -6.24
N ALA A 26 11.22 -19.96 -5.35
CA ALA A 26 11.74 -20.69 -4.20
C ALA A 26 10.63 -21.13 -3.22
N SER A 27 9.62 -20.29 -2.98
CA SER A 27 8.46 -20.62 -2.14
C SER A 27 7.59 -21.72 -2.77
N MET A 28 7.29 -21.60 -4.07
CA MET A 28 6.57 -22.63 -4.83
C MET A 28 7.31 -23.97 -4.85
N SER A 29 8.61 -23.98 -5.15
CA SER A 29 9.41 -25.22 -5.14
C SER A 29 9.45 -25.88 -3.77
N ARG A 30 9.54 -25.10 -2.67
CA ARG A 30 9.46 -25.66 -1.31
C ARG A 30 8.10 -26.30 -1.05
N ARG A 31 7.01 -25.63 -1.45
CA ARG A 31 5.65 -26.16 -1.33
C ARG A 31 5.50 -27.49 -2.08
N ASP A 32 5.93 -27.54 -3.34
CA ASP A 32 5.81 -28.74 -4.19
C ASP A 32 6.60 -29.93 -3.62
N MET A 33 7.83 -29.70 -3.14
CA MET A 33 8.65 -30.76 -2.53
C MET A 33 7.99 -31.37 -1.28
N LEU A 34 7.36 -30.55 -0.44
CA LEU A 34 6.71 -31.04 0.79
C LEU A 34 5.38 -31.74 0.53
N GLN A 35 4.64 -31.35 -0.51
CA GLN A 35 3.41 -32.03 -0.92
C GLN A 35 3.67 -33.45 -1.44
N ILE A 36 4.86 -33.72 -1.99
CA ILE A 36 5.26 -35.05 -2.45
C ILE A 36 5.63 -35.98 -1.27
N SER A 37 6.07 -35.41 -0.14
CA SER A 37 6.54 -36.18 1.03
C SER A 37 5.45 -36.56 2.04
N GLU A 38 4.32 -35.84 2.08
CA GLU A 38 3.27 -36.06 3.09
C GLU A 38 1.92 -36.38 2.42
N ASN A 39 1.56 -37.66 2.37
CA ASN A 39 0.16 -38.05 2.25
C ASN A 39 -0.54 -37.65 3.57
N ASP A 40 -1.42 -36.65 3.51
CA ASP A 40 -2.44 -36.26 4.50
C ASP A 40 -2.11 -35.20 5.60
N GLN A 41 -1.05 -34.38 5.48
CA GLN A 41 -0.95 -33.14 6.27
C GLN A 41 -0.87 -31.88 5.39
N ALA A 42 -1.75 -30.92 5.65
CA ALA A 42 -1.76 -29.64 4.95
C ALA A 42 -0.53 -28.83 5.38
N THR A 43 0.42 -28.64 4.47
CA THR A 43 1.61 -27.81 4.72
C THR A 43 1.19 -26.35 4.92
N CYS A 44 1.88 -25.63 5.81
CA CYS A 44 1.62 -24.20 6.02
C CYS A 44 2.02 -23.34 4.81
N LEU A 45 2.84 -23.89 3.90
CA LEU A 45 3.35 -23.20 2.73
C LEU A 45 2.26 -22.98 1.69
N THR A 46 2.08 -21.71 1.34
CA THR A 46 1.08 -21.24 0.40
C THR A 46 1.64 -21.03 -1.01
N GLY A 47 2.97 -20.93 -1.16
CA GLY A 47 3.59 -20.49 -2.41
C GLY A 47 3.72 -18.97 -2.52
N ASN A 48 3.22 -18.24 -1.51
CA ASN A 48 3.44 -16.82 -1.34
C ASN A 48 4.62 -16.61 -0.36
N PRO A 49 5.78 -16.12 -0.82
CA PRO A 49 6.97 -16.01 0.02
C PRO A 49 6.82 -15.03 1.19
N ILE A 50 5.90 -14.06 1.11
CA ILE A 50 5.62 -13.13 2.21
C ILE A 50 4.94 -13.89 3.35
N ASP A 51 3.82 -14.55 3.04
CA ASP A 51 3.04 -15.29 4.02
C ASP A 51 3.82 -16.48 4.58
N ASP A 52 4.52 -17.23 3.72
CA ASP A 52 5.36 -18.36 4.12
C ASP A 52 6.49 -17.97 5.10
N CYS A 53 6.94 -16.72 5.07
CA CYS A 53 8.03 -16.24 5.92
C CYS A 53 7.62 -16.08 7.40
N TRP A 54 6.36 -15.71 7.66
CA TRP A 54 5.88 -15.43 9.02
C TRP A 54 4.69 -16.30 9.46
N LYS A 55 3.73 -16.65 8.59
CA LYS A 55 2.56 -17.45 8.98
C LYS A 55 2.92 -18.89 9.31
N CYS A 56 3.99 -19.39 8.72
CA CYS A 56 4.55 -20.70 9.01
C CYS A 56 5.35 -20.74 10.33
N ASP A 57 5.61 -19.60 10.98
CA ASP A 57 6.15 -19.60 12.33
C ASP A 57 5.03 -19.97 13.32
N PRO A 58 5.08 -21.14 13.99
CA PRO A 58 4.05 -21.52 14.94
C PRO A 58 3.95 -20.56 16.14
N ASP A 59 5.01 -19.76 16.38
CA ASP A 59 5.10 -18.80 17.48
C ASP A 59 4.94 -17.34 17.01
N TRP A 60 4.40 -17.10 15.81
CA TRP A 60 4.25 -15.74 15.25
C TRP A 60 3.53 -14.77 16.20
N ALA A 61 2.63 -15.29 17.04
CA ALA A 61 1.85 -14.49 17.98
C ALA A 61 2.72 -13.88 19.10
N ASN A 62 3.78 -14.59 19.52
CA ASN A 62 4.76 -14.08 20.48
C ASN A 62 5.93 -13.37 19.79
N ASN A 63 6.13 -13.63 18.48
CA ASN A 63 7.18 -13.01 17.67
C ASN A 63 6.62 -12.06 16.60
N ARG A 64 5.69 -11.17 16.99
CA ARG A 64 4.96 -10.31 16.02
C ARG A 64 5.89 -9.48 15.14
N GLN A 65 6.98 -8.96 15.70
CA GLN A 65 7.90 -8.07 15.00
C GLN A 65 8.70 -8.77 13.88
N ARG A 66 8.78 -10.11 13.88
CA ARG A 66 9.38 -10.89 12.78
C ARG A 66 8.72 -10.63 11.44
N LEU A 67 7.45 -10.22 11.43
CA LEU A 67 6.74 -9.82 10.21
C LEU A 67 7.57 -8.82 9.38
N ALA A 68 8.23 -7.86 10.02
CA ALA A 68 9.02 -6.83 9.33
C ALA A 68 10.22 -7.37 8.52
N ASP A 69 10.60 -8.64 8.70
CA ASP A 69 11.65 -9.29 7.91
C ASP A 69 11.12 -9.97 6.63
N CYS A 70 9.80 -9.98 6.44
CA CYS A 70 9.13 -10.76 5.40
C CYS A 70 8.71 -9.95 4.17
N ALA A 71 8.89 -8.63 4.20
CA ALA A 71 8.64 -7.77 3.04
C ALA A 71 9.55 -8.17 1.87
N ILE A 72 9.03 -8.06 0.65
CA ILE A 72 9.77 -8.25 -0.60
C ILE A 72 9.51 -7.06 -1.54
N GLY A 73 10.22 -7.00 -2.66
CA GLY A 73 10.04 -5.93 -3.64
C GLY A 73 10.61 -4.60 -3.17
N PHE A 74 10.10 -3.49 -3.70
CA PHE A 74 10.67 -2.17 -3.42
C PHE A 74 10.50 -1.73 -1.97
N GLY A 75 9.44 -2.17 -1.28
CA GLY A 75 9.22 -1.93 0.16
C GLY A 75 9.94 -2.89 1.10
N GLN A 76 10.86 -3.74 0.62
CA GLN A 76 11.54 -4.74 1.45
C GLN A 76 12.37 -4.17 2.61
N TYR A 77 12.69 -2.87 2.57
CA TYR A 77 13.43 -2.18 3.63
C TYR A 77 12.52 -1.51 4.66
N ALA A 78 11.20 -1.59 4.52
CA ALA A 78 10.26 -1.04 5.48
C ALA A 78 10.38 -1.77 6.82
N MET A 79 11.08 -1.15 7.78
CA MET A 79 11.26 -1.74 9.12
C MET A 79 10.04 -1.54 10.03
N GLY A 80 9.18 -0.58 9.70
CA GLY A 80 8.09 -0.17 10.60
C GLY A 80 8.61 0.22 11.98
N GLY A 81 7.92 -0.24 13.03
CA GLY A 81 8.32 -0.08 14.43
C GLY A 81 9.17 -1.21 14.99
N LYS A 82 9.84 -2.02 14.16
CA LYS A 82 10.69 -3.13 14.62
C LYS A 82 11.76 -2.64 15.59
N ASN A 83 12.02 -3.42 16.64
CA ASN A 83 12.89 -3.12 17.79
C ASN A 83 12.40 -1.96 18.67
N GLY A 84 11.24 -1.38 18.35
CA GLY A 84 10.53 -0.45 19.20
C GLY A 84 9.66 -1.17 20.23
N GLU A 85 9.15 -0.38 21.18
CA GLU A 85 8.22 -0.86 22.18
C GLU A 85 6.85 -1.17 21.56
N TYR A 86 6.12 -2.07 22.20
CA TYR A 86 4.71 -2.27 21.87
C TYR A 86 3.87 -1.13 22.40
N TYR A 87 2.98 -0.61 21.55
CA TYR A 87 1.93 0.30 21.98
C TYR A 87 0.58 -0.38 21.85
N ILE A 88 -0.15 -0.51 22.95
CA ILE A 88 -1.47 -1.15 22.96
C ILE A 88 -2.53 -0.06 22.85
N VAL A 89 -3.27 -0.04 21.74
CA VAL A 89 -4.42 0.86 21.58
C VAL A 89 -5.57 0.30 22.42
N THR A 90 -6.02 1.06 23.41
CA THR A 90 -7.10 0.68 24.35
C THR A 90 -8.32 1.58 24.24
N ASP A 91 -8.21 2.71 23.54
CA ASP A 91 -9.26 3.69 23.33
C ASP A 91 -9.43 3.96 21.83
N SER A 92 -10.62 3.67 21.29
CA SER A 92 -10.95 3.85 19.88
C SER A 92 -11.43 5.27 19.53
N SER A 93 -11.51 6.18 20.50
CA SER A 93 -11.95 7.55 20.30
C SER A 93 -10.91 8.41 19.57
N ASP A 94 -11.40 9.37 18.78
CA ASP A 94 -10.56 10.33 18.05
C ASP A 94 -11.17 11.73 18.08
N ASN A 95 -11.53 12.20 19.29
CA ASN A 95 -12.33 13.41 19.47
C ASN A 95 -11.52 14.72 19.40
N ASP A 96 -10.19 14.64 19.53
CA ASP A 96 -9.29 15.80 19.49
C ASP A 96 -8.08 15.49 18.60
N ALA A 97 -8.06 16.08 17.41
CA ALA A 97 -6.99 15.92 16.44
C ALA A 97 -5.69 16.67 16.82
N VAL A 98 -5.75 17.58 17.79
CA VAL A 98 -4.61 18.37 18.28
C VAL A 98 -4.08 17.80 19.60
N ASN A 99 -4.89 17.27 20.50
CA ASN A 99 -4.43 16.73 21.79
C ASN A 99 -4.92 15.29 22.00
N PRO A 100 -4.38 14.31 21.26
CA PRO A 100 -4.79 12.93 21.42
C PRO A 100 -4.42 12.40 22.81
N LYS A 101 -5.31 11.60 23.41
CA LYS A 101 -5.09 10.96 24.71
C LYS A 101 -4.19 9.72 24.58
N PRO A 102 -3.29 9.44 25.54
CA PRO A 102 -2.69 8.12 25.66
C PRO A 102 -3.76 7.02 25.67
N GLY A 103 -3.48 5.88 25.05
CA GLY A 103 -4.41 4.80 24.76
C GLY A 103 -5.04 4.87 23.37
N THR A 104 -5.04 6.02 22.68
CA THR A 104 -5.62 6.14 21.33
C THR A 104 -4.63 5.87 20.22
N LEU A 105 -5.15 5.47 19.05
CA LEU A 105 -4.32 5.30 17.86
C LEU A 105 -3.63 6.60 17.43
N ARG A 106 -4.32 7.75 17.48
CA ARG A 106 -3.73 9.05 17.13
C ARG A 106 -2.56 9.40 18.02
N TYR A 107 -2.62 9.08 19.32
CA TYR A 107 -1.47 9.29 20.19
C TYR A 107 -0.29 8.41 19.76
N ALA A 108 -0.53 7.14 19.46
CA ALA A 108 0.52 6.18 19.11
C ALA A 108 1.29 6.59 17.83
N VAL A 109 0.58 6.92 16.76
CA VAL A 109 1.20 7.11 15.43
C VAL A 109 2.07 8.35 15.32
N ILE A 110 1.86 9.35 16.19
CA ILE A 110 2.63 10.60 16.16
C ILE A 110 3.94 10.53 16.96
N GLN A 111 4.12 9.52 17.81
CA GLN A 111 5.30 9.45 18.69
C GLN A 111 6.63 9.44 17.90
N GLU A 112 7.70 9.91 18.52
CA GLU A 112 9.02 10.02 17.86
C GLU A 112 9.73 8.67 17.81
N GLU A 113 9.61 7.88 18.87
CA GLU A 113 10.20 6.55 18.98
C GLU A 113 9.56 5.54 18.03
N PRO A 114 10.30 4.51 17.58
CA PRO A 114 9.72 3.38 16.88
C PRO A 114 8.66 2.69 17.73
N LEU A 115 7.48 2.42 17.16
CA LEU A 115 6.39 1.73 17.89
C LEU A 115 5.76 0.62 17.06
N TRP A 116 5.61 -0.54 17.69
CA TRP A 116 4.80 -1.64 17.18
C TRP A 116 3.39 -1.56 17.79
N ILE A 117 2.45 -0.99 17.05
CA ILE A 117 1.12 -0.64 17.53
C ILE A 117 0.19 -1.84 17.32
N VAL A 118 -0.43 -2.31 18.42
CA VAL A 118 -1.30 -3.50 18.45
C VAL A 118 -2.65 -3.20 19.10
N PHE A 119 -3.60 -4.12 18.88
CA PHE A 119 -4.97 -4.01 19.36
C PHE A 119 -5.34 -5.24 20.20
N PRO A 120 -5.79 -5.06 21.45
CA PRO A 120 -6.16 -6.16 22.33
C PRO A 120 -7.55 -6.73 22.02
N SER A 121 -8.37 -6.02 21.24
CA SER A 121 -9.74 -6.38 20.88
C SER A 121 -10.16 -5.72 19.58
N ASN A 122 -11.30 -6.15 19.04
CA ASN A 122 -11.90 -5.54 17.85
C ASN A 122 -12.20 -4.06 18.10
N MET A 123 -11.91 -3.21 17.11
CA MET A 123 -12.09 -1.77 17.22
C MET A 123 -12.68 -1.18 15.94
N LEU A 124 -13.62 -0.24 16.11
CA LEU A 124 -14.04 0.69 15.07
C LEU A 124 -13.52 2.08 15.44
N ILE A 125 -12.47 2.53 14.77
CA ILE A 125 -11.84 3.83 14.99
C ILE A 125 -12.40 4.79 13.95
N ARG A 126 -13.28 5.70 14.39
CA ARG A 126 -13.85 6.75 13.56
C ARG A 126 -13.03 8.01 13.73
N LEU A 127 -12.20 8.29 12.74
CA LEU A 127 -11.33 9.46 12.74
C LEU A 127 -12.14 10.74 12.52
N SER A 128 -11.79 11.79 13.26
CA SER A 128 -12.37 13.13 13.08
C SER A 128 -11.65 13.92 11.98
N GLN A 129 -10.37 13.65 11.77
CA GLN A 129 -9.47 14.30 10.80
C GLN A 129 -8.41 13.31 10.31
N GLU A 130 -7.66 13.67 9.26
CA GLU A 130 -6.47 12.91 8.80
C GLU A 130 -5.63 12.40 9.98
N LEU A 131 -5.33 11.10 9.99
CA LEU A 131 -4.43 10.45 10.93
C LEU A 131 -3.01 10.51 10.35
N ILE A 132 -2.28 11.57 10.72
CA ILE A 132 -0.92 11.81 10.24
C ILE A 132 0.07 10.96 11.04
N PHE A 133 0.85 10.15 10.34
CA PHE A 133 1.87 9.29 10.95
C PHE A 133 3.21 10.01 11.09
N ASN A 134 3.97 9.61 12.11
CA ASN A 134 5.42 9.80 12.16
C ASN A 134 6.14 8.54 11.59
N SER A 135 7.44 8.64 11.37
CA SER A 135 8.27 7.54 10.87
C SER A 135 8.38 6.38 11.88
N TYR A 136 8.83 5.21 11.41
CA TYR A 136 9.08 4.02 12.24
C TYR A 136 7.86 3.52 13.02
N LYS A 137 6.76 3.28 12.30
CA LYS A 137 5.51 2.79 12.89
C LYS A 137 5.09 1.50 12.22
N THR A 138 4.70 0.51 13.02
CA THR A 138 3.93 -0.62 12.52
C THR A 138 2.53 -0.54 13.09
N LEU A 139 1.52 -0.57 12.23
CA LEU A 139 0.14 -0.83 12.61
C LEU A 139 -0.16 -2.31 12.38
N ASP A 140 -0.26 -3.11 13.44
CA ASP A 140 -0.46 -4.56 13.38
C ASP A 140 -1.83 -4.93 13.96
N GLY A 141 -2.79 -5.14 13.05
CA GLY A 141 -4.15 -5.55 13.40
C GLY A 141 -4.30 -7.04 13.70
N ARG A 142 -3.25 -7.88 13.61
CA ARG A 142 -3.41 -9.34 13.79
C ARG A 142 -3.95 -9.67 15.18
N GLY A 143 -4.94 -10.56 15.22
CA GLY A 143 -5.62 -10.98 16.44
C GLY A 143 -6.85 -10.14 16.80
N ALA A 144 -7.14 -9.08 16.04
CA ALA A 144 -8.32 -8.25 16.21
C ALA A 144 -8.92 -7.88 14.85
N ASN A 145 -10.22 -7.60 14.83
CA ASN A 145 -10.88 -6.97 13.69
C ASN A 145 -10.89 -5.45 13.88
N VAL A 146 -9.98 -4.75 13.20
CA VAL A 146 -9.75 -3.32 13.35
C VAL A 146 -10.17 -2.57 12.09
N HIS A 147 -11.11 -1.65 12.26
CA HIS A 147 -11.65 -0.81 11.21
C HIS A 147 -11.25 0.65 11.44
N ILE A 148 -10.71 1.30 10.40
CA ILE A 148 -10.43 2.73 10.34
C ILE A 148 -11.35 3.37 9.31
N VAL A 149 -12.12 4.37 9.76
CA VAL A 149 -13.14 5.06 8.95
C VAL A 149 -13.17 6.55 9.27
N GLY A 150 -13.90 7.34 8.48
CA GLY A 150 -14.22 8.73 8.82
C GLY A 150 -13.31 9.76 8.14
N GLY A 151 -12.98 10.85 8.84
CA GLY A 151 -12.32 12.00 8.24
C GLY A 151 -10.87 11.72 7.84
N GLY A 152 -10.56 11.88 6.55
CA GLY A 152 -9.20 11.88 5.98
C GLY A 152 -8.47 10.53 5.97
N CYS A 153 -8.76 9.65 6.93
CA CYS A 153 -8.06 8.38 7.11
C CYS A 153 -6.54 8.55 7.23
N ILE A 154 -5.72 7.67 6.62
CA ILE A 154 -4.29 7.59 6.92
C ILE A 154 -3.48 8.52 6.01
N THR A 155 -2.64 9.37 6.60
CA THR A 155 -1.73 10.25 5.85
C THR A 155 -0.26 9.96 6.21
N LEU A 156 0.52 9.50 5.22
CA LEU A 156 1.95 9.21 5.31
C LEU A 156 2.74 10.28 4.54
N GLN A 157 3.03 11.40 5.19
CA GLN A 157 3.62 12.59 4.54
C GLN A 157 5.04 12.88 5.02
N TYR A 158 6.01 12.80 4.11
CA TYR A 158 7.43 13.07 4.32
C TYR A 158 8.05 12.23 5.45
N ILE A 159 7.69 10.96 5.51
CA ILE A 159 8.14 10.01 6.52
C ILE A 159 8.75 8.76 5.87
N SER A 160 9.37 7.91 6.69
CA SER A 160 9.84 6.61 6.24
C SER A 160 9.59 5.48 7.23
N ASN A 161 9.78 4.24 6.79
CA ASN A 161 9.70 3.04 7.62
C ASN A 161 8.33 2.88 8.28
N VAL A 162 7.28 2.68 7.47
CA VAL A 162 5.94 2.39 7.98
C VAL A 162 5.43 1.07 7.43
N ILE A 163 4.89 0.25 8.32
CA ILE A 163 4.17 -0.98 7.97
C ILE A 163 2.71 -0.82 8.39
N ILE A 164 1.77 -1.07 7.49
CA ILE A 164 0.34 -1.14 7.80
C ILE A 164 -0.11 -2.56 7.46
N HIS A 165 -0.51 -3.32 8.48
CA HIS A 165 -0.76 -4.74 8.35
C HIS A 165 -2.07 -5.18 9.02
N ASN A 166 -2.90 -5.93 8.29
CA ASN A 166 -4.14 -6.54 8.78
C ASN A 166 -5.18 -5.52 9.31
N ILE A 167 -5.44 -4.45 8.53
CA ILE A 167 -6.39 -3.39 8.89
C ILE A 167 -7.49 -3.26 7.83
N HIS A 168 -8.73 -3.04 8.26
CA HIS A 168 -9.85 -2.67 7.38
C HIS A 168 -9.93 -1.14 7.28
N ILE A 169 -9.77 -0.59 6.08
CA ILE A 169 -9.79 0.86 5.83
C ILE A 169 -10.91 1.16 4.84
N HIS A 170 -11.95 1.88 5.28
CA HIS A 170 -13.10 2.13 4.42
C HIS A 170 -13.95 3.30 4.86
N HIS A 171 -14.82 3.79 3.98
CA HIS A 171 -15.71 4.91 4.29
C HIS A 171 -14.92 6.14 4.78
N CYS A 172 -13.76 6.37 4.15
CA CYS A 172 -12.96 7.56 4.34
C CYS A 172 -13.63 8.72 3.58
N VAL A 173 -13.71 9.87 4.23
CA VAL A 173 -14.39 11.06 3.71
C VAL A 173 -13.53 12.31 3.90
N PRO A 174 -13.70 13.34 3.06
CA PRO A 174 -13.02 14.61 3.22
C PRO A 174 -13.13 15.16 4.64
N SER A 175 -12.01 15.64 5.16
CA SER A 175 -11.93 16.36 6.43
C SER A 175 -10.83 17.42 6.35
N GLY A 176 -10.89 18.45 7.18
CA GLY A 176 -9.87 19.49 7.23
C GLY A 176 -10.43 20.79 7.78
N ASN A 177 -9.80 21.89 7.37
CA ASN A 177 -10.03 23.24 7.87
C ASN A 177 -9.84 23.37 9.38
N THR A 178 -8.85 22.66 9.91
CA THR A 178 -8.51 22.66 11.32
C THR A 178 -7.03 22.34 11.53
N ASN A 179 -6.56 22.50 12.76
CA ASN A 179 -5.24 22.05 13.15
C ASN A 179 -5.24 20.53 13.41
N VAL A 180 -4.21 19.85 12.92
CA VAL A 180 -4.00 18.42 13.14
C VAL A 180 -2.56 18.20 13.61
N ARG A 181 -2.40 17.39 14.67
CA ARG A 181 -1.10 17.03 15.23
C ARG A 181 -0.41 15.97 14.36
N SER A 182 0.88 16.17 14.10
CA SER A 182 1.74 15.26 13.33
C SER A 182 2.93 14.73 14.12
N SER A 183 3.29 15.36 15.25
CA SER A 183 4.30 14.87 16.20
C SER A 183 3.98 15.35 17.62
N PRO A 184 4.68 14.89 18.68
CA PRO A 184 4.43 15.36 20.05
C PRO A 184 4.63 16.87 20.18
N THR A 185 5.49 17.46 19.33
CA THR A 185 5.88 18.88 19.37
C THR A 185 5.27 19.72 18.25
N HIS A 186 4.64 19.12 17.23
CA HIS A 186 4.13 19.84 16.07
C HIS A 186 2.69 19.49 15.72
N TYR A 187 1.89 20.53 15.47
CA TYR A 187 0.62 20.48 14.77
C TYR A 187 0.55 21.65 13.78
N GLY A 188 -0.25 21.50 12.73
CA GLY A 188 -0.42 22.54 11.71
C GLY A 188 -1.81 22.53 11.09
N TYR A 189 -2.16 23.65 10.44
CA TYR A 189 -3.43 23.79 9.76
C TYR A 189 -3.49 22.90 8.51
N ARG A 190 -4.55 22.12 8.40
CA ARG A 190 -4.83 21.24 7.26
C ARG A 190 -6.00 21.79 6.47
N THR A 191 -5.84 21.90 5.16
CA THR A 191 -6.96 22.13 4.24
C THR A 191 -7.79 20.86 4.09
N ILE A 192 -8.87 20.93 3.31
CA ILE A 192 -9.72 19.76 3.05
C ILE A 192 -8.89 18.69 2.33
N SER A 193 -8.88 17.49 2.90
CA SER A 193 -8.37 16.25 2.30
C SER A 193 -9.38 15.66 1.31
N ASP A 194 -8.90 14.87 0.35
CA ASP A 194 -9.75 14.28 -0.69
C ASP A 194 -10.61 13.11 -0.15
N GLY A 195 -10.19 12.50 0.95
CA GLY A 195 -10.87 11.38 1.58
C GLY A 195 -10.42 10.02 1.05
N ASP A 196 -9.12 9.87 0.79
CA ASP A 196 -8.50 8.59 0.44
C ASP A 196 -8.49 7.62 1.62
N GLY A 197 -8.25 6.33 1.35
CA GLY A 197 -7.92 5.36 2.39
C GLY A 197 -6.54 5.62 3.01
N ILE A 198 -5.51 5.66 2.16
CA ILE A 198 -4.12 5.92 2.52
C ILE A 198 -3.52 6.92 1.51
N SER A 199 -3.17 8.12 1.96
CA SER A 199 -2.48 9.12 1.15
C SER A 199 -0.99 9.16 1.49
N ILE A 200 -0.12 9.09 0.49
CA ILE A 200 1.34 8.97 0.62
C ILE A 200 2.03 10.10 -0.16
N PHE A 201 2.78 10.94 0.55
CA PHE A 201 3.43 12.11 -0.02
C PHE A 201 4.92 12.14 0.29
N GLY A 202 5.79 12.03 -0.72
CA GLY A 202 7.24 12.11 -0.56
C GLY A 202 7.81 11.19 0.51
N SER A 203 7.20 10.01 0.69
CA SER A 203 7.56 9.04 1.73
C SER A 203 8.29 7.84 1.14
N LYS A 204 9.03 7.11 1.98
CA LYS A 204 9.82 5.96 1.52
C LYS A 204 9.86 4.78 2.48
N ASP A 205 10.21 3.61 1.97
CA ASP A 205 10.34 2.38 2.77
C ASP A 205 9.02 2.05 3.48
N LEU A 206 7.99 1.81 2.67
CA LEU A 206 6.62 1.55 3.13
C LEU A 206 6.14 0.17 2.72
N TRP A 207 5.37 -0.47 3.60
CA TRP A 207 4.75 -1.77 3.31
C TRP A 207 3.30 -1.81 3.77
N ILE A 208 2.38 -1.99 2.83
CA ILE A 208 0.94 -2.08 3.07
C ILE A 208 0.51 -3.50 2.74
N ASP A 209 0.19 -4.27 3.78
CA ASP A 209 0.07 -5.72 3.70
C ASP A 209 -1.21 -6.26 4.35
N HIS A 210 -1.86 -7.26 3.76
CA HIS A 210 -3.04 -7.91 4.37
C HIS A 210 -4.18 -6.95 4.77
N CYS A 211 -4.29 -5.78 4.15
CA CYS A 211 -5.36 -4.83 4.44
C CYS A 211 -6.58 -5.07 3.55
N SER A 212 -7.75 -4.66 4.03
CA SER A 212 -8.99 -4.63 3.24
C SER A 212 -9.41 -3.19 3.01
N LEU A 213 -9.48 -2.75 1.76
CA LEU A 213 -9.78 -1.36 1.39
C LEU A 213 -11.01 -1.25 0.48
N SER A 214 -11.95 -0.35 0.82
CA SER A 214 -13.17 -0.14 0.04
C SER A 214 -13.90 1.17 0.38
N HIS A 215 -14.83 1.60 -0.48
CA HIS A 215 -15.80 2.67 -0.17
C HIS A 215 -15.20 3.99 0.35
N CYS A 216 -14.00 4.39 -0.09
CA CYS A 216 -13.48 5.72 0.23
C CYS A 216 -14.11 6.78 -0.67
N LYS A 217 -13.86 8.06 -0.40
CA LYS A 217 -14.45 9.13 -1.21
C LYS A 217 -13.71 9.31 -2.54
N ASP A 218 -12.38 9.29 -2.50
CA ASP A 218 -11.52 9.50 -3.67
C ASP A 218 -10.69 8.25 -3.97
N GLY A 219 -9.40 8.18 -3.59
CA GLY A 219 -8.53 7.01 -3.75
C GLY A 219 -8.68 5.94 -2.66
N LEU A 220 -8.27 4.68 -2.90
CA LEU A 220 -7.97 3.75 -1.80
C LEU A 220 -6.52 3.92 -1.33
N ILE A 221 -5.57 3.97 -2.27
CA ILE A 221 -4.15 4.24 -1.99
C ILE A 221 -3.59 5.19 -3.05
N ASP A 222 -3.16 6.36 -2.62
CA ASP A 222 -2.58 7.37 -3.49
C ASP A 222 -1.14 7.70 -3.08
N ALA A 223 -0.18 7.46 -3.97
CA ALA A 223 1.23 7.75 -3.75
C ALA A 223 1.76 8.76 -4.76
N VAL A 224 2.30 9.86 -4.25
CA VAL A 224 2.67 11.04 -5.06
C VAL A 224 3.93 11.71 -4.49
N MET A 225 4.37 12.81 -5.12
CA MET A 225 5.41 13.71 -4.60
C MET A 225 6.78 13.03 -4.40
N GLY A 226 7.16 12.14 -5.32
CA GLY A 226 8.44 11.42 -5.26
C GLY A 226 8.48 10.29 -4.23
N SER A 227 7.32 9.77 -3.81
CA SER A 227 7.26 8.59 -2.94
C SER A 227 7.87 7.38 -3.65
N THR A 228 8.61 6.53 -2.93
CA THR A 228 9.33 5.39 -3.53
C THR A 228 9.62 4.30 -2.50
N GLY A 229 10.09 3.13 -2.92
CA GLY A 229 10.40 2.05 -1.98
C GLY A 229 9.13 1.52 -1.30
N ILE A 230 8.10 1.23 -2.08
CA ILE A 230 6.78 0.82 -1.56
C ILE A 230 6.46 -0.60 -2.02
N THR A 231 5.97 -1.44 -1.11
CA THR A 231 5.31 -2.70 -1.45
C THR A 231 3.85 -2.67 -0.97
N ILE A 232 2.93 -3.03 -1.86
CA ILE A 232 1.50 -3.19 -1.58
C ILE A 232 1.18 -4.65 -1.85
N SER A 233 0.99 -5.44 -0.80
CA SER A 233 0.85 -6.89 -0.93
C SER A 233 -0.30 -7.52 -0.16
N ASN A 234 -0.82 -8.65 -0.65
CA ASN A 234 -1.84 -9.43 0.05
C ASN A 234 -3.11 -8.66 0.45
N ASN A 235 -3.38 -7.50 -0.17
CA ASN A 235 -4.53 -6.70 0.17
C ASN A 235 -5.77 -7.17 -0.60
N TYR A 236 -6.93 -6.91 -0.03
CA TYR A 236 -8.21 -7.06 -0.69
C TYR A 236 -8.81 -5.68 -1.00
N PHE A 237 -9.00 -5.39 -2.29
CA PHE A 237 -9.64 -4.17 -2.75
C PHE A 237 -11.03 -4.50 -3.29
N SER A 238 -12.06 -3.73 -2.92
CA SER A 238 -13.41 -3.93 -3.47
C SER A 238 -14.26 -2.66 -3.42
N HIS A 239 -15.38 -2.65 -4.14
CA HIS A 239 -16.43 -1.62 -4.04
C HIS A 239 -15.89 -0.19 -4.12
N HIS A 240 -15.18 0.13 -5.20
CA HIS A 240 -14.53 1.42 -5.32
C HIS A 240 -14.23 1.80 -6.77
N ASN A 241 -14.31 3.10 -7.08
CA ASN A 241 -14.05 3.58 -8.45
C ASN A 241 -12.55 3.74 -8.71
N GLU A 242 -11.90 4.62 -7.95
CA GLU A 242 -10.52 5.05 -8.17
C GLU A 242 -9.60 4.33 -7.20
N VAL A 243 -9.13 3.13 -7.55
CA VAL A 243 -8.47 2.24 -6.58
C VAL A 243 -7.10 2.75 -6.12
N MET A 244 -6.17 2.96 -7.04
CA MET A 244 -4.78 3.26 -6.70
C MET A 244 -4.13 4.20 -7.70
N LEU A 245 -3.72 5.39 -7.25
CA LEU A 245 -2.96 6.35 -8.05
C LEU A 245 -1.48 6.35 -7.66
N LEU A 246 -0.61 6.15 -8.64
CA LEU A 246 0.83 6.21 -8.49
C LEU A 246 1.37 7.34 -9.37
N GLY A 247 1.61 8.51 -8.78
CA GLY A 247 2.02 9.74 -9.44
C GLY A 247 0.85 10.60 -9.89
N HIS A 248 0.85 11.89 -9.53
CA HIS A 248 -0.31 12.79 -9.66
C HIS A 248 -0.35 13.60 -10.96
N SER A 249 0.81 13.92 -11.53
CA SER A 249 0.93 14.79 -12.70
C SER A 249 1.89 14.21 -13.72
N ASP A 250 1.52 14.34 -15.00
CA ASP A 250 2.39 13.94 -16.10
C ASP A 250 3.69 14.74 -16.09
N ASP A 251 3.71 15.96 -15.56
CA ASP A 251 4.86 16.87 -15.61
C ASP A 251 5.69 16.90 -14.32
N TYR A 252 5.28 16.16 -13.28
CA TYR A 252 6.01 16.12 -12.02
C TYR A 252 7.21 15.16 -12.09
N LEU A 253 8.35 15.68 -12.54
CA LEU A 253 9.57 14.90 -12.77
C LEU A 253 10.09 14.09 -11.57
N PRO A 254 9.97 14.54 -10.30
CA PRO A 254 10.43 13.73 -9.17
C PRO A 254 9.74 12.36 -9.04
N ASP A 255 8.53 12.18 -9.59
CA ASP A 255 7.86 10.87 -9.63
C ASP A 255 8.60 9.86 -10.56
N SER A 256 9.60 10.30 -11.34
CA SER A 256 10.49 9.38 -12.08
C SER A 256 11.32 8.49 -11.17
N GLY A 257 11.54 8.90 -9.91
CA GLY A 257 12.18 8.07 -8.88
C GLY A 257 11.23 7.14 -8.15
N MET A 258 9.93 7.14 -8.46
CA MET A 258 8.96 6.26 -7.81
C MET A 258 9.20 4.80 -8.19
N GLN A 259 9.25 3.93 -7.20
CA GLN A 259 9.38 2.49 -7.37
C GLN A 259 8.41 1.75 -6.45
N VAL A 260 7.50 0.96 -7.03
CA VAL A 260 6.40 0.31 -6.30
C VAL A 260 6.25 -1.15 -6.75
N THR A 261 6.13 -2.06 -5.78
CA THR A 261 5.75 -3.46 -6.03
C THR A 261 4.31 -3.67 -5.58
N ILE A 262 3.46 -4.17 -6.48
CA ILE A 262 2.07 -4.55 -6.21
C ILE A 262 1.99 -6.06 -6.39
N ALA A 263 1.89 -6.81 -5.29
CA ALA A 263 2.03 -8.27 -5.33
C ALA A 263 0.97 -9.04 -4.54
N PHE A 264 0.44 -10.14 -5.08
CA PHE A 264 -0.48 -11.04 -4.36
C PHE A 264 -1.79 -10.38 -3.87
N ASN A 265 -2.15 -9.21 -4.40
CA ASN A 265 -3.40 -8.56 -4.04
C ASN A 265 -4.56 -9.22 -4.77
N HIS A 266 -5.73 -9.17 -4.14
CA HIS A 266 -6.99 -9.49 -4.77
C HIS A 266 -7.74 -8.17 -5.06
N PHE A 267 -7.77 -7.80 -6.34
CA PHE A 267 -8.62 -6.75 -6.88
C PHE A 267 -10.00 -7.35 -7.17
N GLY A 268 -10.87 -7.27 -6.16
CA GLY A 268 -12.13 -7.98 -6.08
C GLY A 268 -13.28 -7.29 -6.80
N GLU A 269 -14.49 -7.54 -6.29
CA GLU A 269 -15.72 -7.13 -6.96
C GLU A 269 -15.96 -5.61 -6.93
N LYS A 270 -16.71 -5.13 -7.93
CA LYS A 270 -17.18 -3.76 -8.05
C LYS A 270 -16.05 -2.72 -7.99
N LEU A 271 -14.92 -3.06 -8.62
CA LEU A 271 -13.85 -2.12 -8.91
C LEU A 271 -14.02 -1.56 -10.32
N VAL A 272 -13.89 -0.25 -10.47
CA VAL A 272 -14.06 0.39 -11.79
C VAL A 272 -12.73 0.48 -12.53
N GLN A 273 -11.69 1.04 -11.89
CA GLN A 273 -10.44 1.41 -12.55
C GLN A 273 -9.26 1.64 -11.58
N ARG A 274 -8.08 1.97 -12.15
CA ARG A 274 -6.85 2.35 -11.46
C ARG A 274 -6.27 1.25 -10.56
N MET A 275 -6.01 0.07 -11.12
CA MET A 275 -5.43 -1.07 -10.40
C MET A 275 -4.05 -1.49 -10.96
N PRO A 276 -3.01 -0.64 -10.98
CA PRO A 276 -2.96 0.78 -10.62
C PRO A 276 -3.18 1.73 -11.82
N ARG A 277 -3.25 3.04 -11.56
CA ARG A 277 -3.00 4.09 -12.55
C ARG A 277 -1.66 4.78 -12.27
N CYS A 278 -0.70 4.60 -13.18
CA CYS A 278 0.69 5.03 -12.98
C CYS A 278 1.09 6.24 -13.82
N ARG A 279 2.02 7.03 -13.28
CA ARG A 279 2.77 8.05 -14.01
C ARG A 279 4.24 8.01 -13.63
N ARG A 280 5.12 8.17 -14.63
CA ARG A 280 6.58 8.11 -14.43
C ARG A 280 6.95 6.80 -13.72
N GLY A 281 8.05 6.76 -12.96
CA GLY A 281 8.40 5.63 -12.08
C GLY A 281 8.51 4.24 -12.71
N TYR A 282 8.81 3.27 -11.86
CA TYR A 282 8.86 1.84 -12.17
C TYR A 282 7.89 1.08 -11.25
N ILE A 283 6.92 0.40 -11.84
CA ILE A 283 5.88 -0.33 -11.12
C ILE A 283 5.92 -1.79 -11.51
N HIS A 284 6.17 -2.66 -10.55
CA HIS A 284 6.13 -4.10 -10.71
C HIS A 284 4.79 -4.65 -10.21
N VAL A 285 3.93 -5.09 -11.12
CA VAL A 285 2.61 -5.68 -10.83
C VAL A 285 2.71 -7.19 -11.02
N VAL A 286 2.71 -7.96 -9.93
CA VAL A 286 3.05 -9.39 -10.00
C VAL A 286 2.13 -10.30 -9.18
N ASN A 287 1.69 -11.43 -9.73
CA ASN A 287 0.87 -12.43 -9.04
C ASN A 287 -0.40 -11.89 -8.36
N ASN A 288 -1.03 -10.84 -8.89
CA ASN A 288 -2.30 -10.34 -8.40
C ASN A 288 -3.48 -11.04 -9.12
N ASP A 289 -4.62 -11.13 -8.45
CA ASP A 289 -5.88 -11.60 -9.04
C ASP A 289 -6.83 -10.43 -9.29
N PHE A 290 -7.25 -10.24 -10.53
CA PHE A 290 -8.12 -9.17 -10.98
C PHE A 290 -9.48 -9.70 -11.42
N THR A 291 -10.54 -9.24 -10.75
CA THR A 291 -11.90 -9.71 -11.00
C THR A 291 -12.77 -8.59 -11.57
N ARG A 292 -13.11 -8.69 -12.85
CA ARG A 292 -14.21 -7.97 -13.52
C ARG A 292 -14.23 -6.45 -13.26
N TRP A 293 -13.19 -5.76 -13.70
CA TRP A 293 -13.19 -4.29 -13.72
C TRP A 293 -14.29 -3.74 -14.63
N GLU A 294 -14.74 -2.51 -14.38
CA GLU A 294 -15.76 -1.88 -15.23
C GLU A 294 -15.16 -1.07 -16.40
N MET A 295 -14.00 -0.43 -16.22
CA MET A 295 -13.39 0.42 -17.26
C MET A 295 -12.04 -0.10 -17.77
N TYR A 296 -11.05 -0.28 -16.89
CA TYR A 296 -9.76 -0.89 -17.20
C TYR A 296 -9.11 -1.37 -15.89
N ALA A 297 -8.16 -2.30 -15.96
CA ALA A 297 -7.40 -2.70 -14.77
C ALA A 297 -6.16 -1.81 -14.58
N ILE A 298 -5.19 -1.92 -15.47
CA ILE A 298 -3.88 -1.24 -15.36
C ILE A 298 -3.83 -0.09 -16.34
N GLY A 299 -3.42 1.10 -15.92
CA GLY A 299 -3.30 2.21 -16.86
C GLY A 299 -2.22 3.22 -16.51
N GLY A 300 -1.95 4.15 -17.42
CA GLY A 300 -0.98 5.20 -17.13
C GLY A 300 -0.78 6.27 -18.20
N SER A 301 -0.12 7.33 -17.77
CA SER A 301 0.25 8.53 -18.54
C SER A 301 1.59 9.06 -18.07
N GLY A 302 2.23 10.00 -18.77
CA GLY A 302 3.54 10.51 -18.33
C GLY A 302 4.68 9.46 -18.34
N LYS A 303 4.65 8.51 -19.29
CA LYS A 303 5.72 7.51 -19.54
C LYS A 303 6.11 6.64 -18.33
N PRO A 304 5.19 5.89 -17.70
CA PRO A 304 5.55 4.95 -16.67
C PRO A 304 6.16 3.67 -17.23
N THR A 305 7.03 3.02 -16.45
CA THR A 305 7.43 1.63 -16.70
C THR A 305 6.55 0.72 -15.86
N ILE A 306 5.72 -0.10 -16.51
CA ILE A 306 4.85 -1.07 -15.83
C ILE A 306 5.29 -2.47 -16.24
N ASN A 307 5.86 -3.21 -15.30
CA ASN A 307 6.24 -4.61 -15.47
C ASN A 307 5.12 -5.49 -14.90
N SER A 308 4.29 -6.09 -15.75
CA SER A 308 3.18 -6.97 -15.34
C SER A 308 3.56 -8.43 -15.52
N GLN A 309 3.68 -9.20 -14.44
CA GLN A 309 4.15 -10.60 -14.47
C GLN A 309 3.19 -11.54 -13.74
N ALA A 310 2.81 -12.65 -14.37
CA ALA A 310 2.04 -13.74 -13.74
C ALA A 310 0.74 -13.32 -13.01
N ASN A 311 0.14 -12.19 -13.40
CA ASN A 311 -1.17 -11.77 -12.89
C ASN A 311 -2.28 -12.60 -13.53
N ARG A 312 -3.35 -12.85 -12.77
CA ARG A 312 -4.57 -13.49 -13.27
C ARG A 312 -5.63 -12.42 -13.54
N TYR A 313 -6.17 -12.41 -14.76
CA TYR A 313 -7.22 -11.46 -15.16
C TYR A 313 -8.50 -12.19 -15.55
N THR A 314 -9.57 -11.94 -14.81
CA THR A 314 -10.93 -12.35 -15.18
C THR A 314 -11.68 -11.14 -15.71
N ALA A 315 -11.66 -10.93 -17.02
CA ALA A 315 -12.32 -9.80 -17.66
C ALA A 315 -13.86 -9.81 -17.43
N PRO A 316 -14.51 -8.63 -17.38
CA PRO A 316 -15.97 -8.52 -17.28
C PRO A 316 -16.67 -9.08 -18.53
N SER A 317 -17.99 -9.29 -18.47
CA SER A 317 -18.77 -9.75 -19.63
C SER A 317 -18.88 -8.69 -20.74
N ASP A 318 -18.78 -7.41 -20.40
CA ASP A 318 -18.80 -6.30 -21.37
C ASP A 318 -17.67 -6.45 -22.39
N ARG A 319 -18.03 -6.34 -23.67
CA ARG A 319 -17.09 -6.43 -24.80
C ARG A 319 -16.18 -5.20 -24.90
N ASN A 320 -16.61 -4.07 -24.35
CA ASN A 320 -15.85 -2.82 -24.38
C ASN A 320 -14.81 -2.71 -23.24
N ALA A 321 -14.84 -3.63 -22.27
CA ALA A 321 -13.96 -3.64 -21.10
C ALA A 321 -13.06 -4.89 -21.06
N LYS A 322 -12.73 -5.47 -22.22
CA LYS A 322 -11.84 -6.65 -22.31
C LYS A 322 -10.36 -6.29 -22.20
N GLU A 323 -9.98 -5.11 -22.65
CA GLU A 323 -8.60 -4.66 -22.57
C GLU A 323 -8.24 -4.40 -21.10
N VAL A 324 -7.21 -5.10 -20.62
CA VAL A 324 -6.65 -4.91 -19.27
C VAL A 324 -6.06 -3.50 -19.15
N THR A 325 -5.43 -3.03 -20.22
CA THR A 325 -4.59 -1.85 -20.25
C THR A 325 -5.32 -0.60 -20.73
N LYS A 326 -4.96 0.56 -20.17
CA LYS A 326 -5.35 1.87 -20.73
C LYS A 326 -4.18 2.85 -20.74
N ARG A 327 -3.86 3.36 -21.94
CA ARG A 327 -2.79 4.33 -22.15
C ARG A 327 -3.40 5.69 -22.46
N TRP A 328 -2.96 6.74 -21.77
CA TRP A 328 -3.24 8.11 -22.18
C TRP A 328 -2.01 8.70 -22.83
N THR A 329 -2.16 9.13 -24.07
CA THR A 329 -1.20 10.00 -24.73
C THR A 329 -1.57 11.45 -24.39
N GLN A 330 -0.58 12.27 -24.02
CA GLN A 330 -0.80 13.71 -24.09
C GLN A 330 -1.18 14.03 -25.54
N GLN A 331 -2.40 14.49 -25.79
CA GLN A 331 -2.68 15.22 -27.01
C GLN A 331 -1.88 16.52 -26.93
N LYS A 332 -0.64 16.49 -27.43
CA LYS A 332 0.00 17.72 -27.87
C LYS A 332 -0.91 18.31 -28.92
N GLY A 333 -1.37 19.54 -28.70
CA GLY A 333 -2.06 20.29 -29.74
C GLY A 333 -1.23 20.22 -31.03
N ILE A 334 -1.91 19.80 -32.10
CA ILE A 334 -1.50 19.84 -33.50
C ILE A 334 -0.52 18.74 -33.96
N GLY A 335 -1.01 17.91 -34.90
CA GLY A 335 -0.16 17.30 -35.96
C GLY A 335 0.13 15.81 -35.81
N ARG A 336 -0.14 15.06 -36.88
CA ARG A 336 -0.07 13.60 -37.03
C ARG A 336 1.34 12.98 -36.82
N THR A 337 1.29 11.66 -36.60
CA THR A 337 2.29 10.59 -36.82
C THR A 337 3.35 10.35 -35.75
N GLY A 338 3.52 9.07 -35.39
CA GLY A 338 4.70 8.57 -34.67
C GLY A 338 4.39 7.46 -33.67
N ILE A 339 4.49 6.22 -34.14
CA ILE A 339 4.47 4.97 -33.37
C ILE A 339 5.59 5.00 -32.32
N GLY A 340 5.28 4.62 -31.08
CA GLY A 340 6.24 4.45 -29.99
C GLY A 340 6.14 3.03 -29.43
N ASP A 341 7.19 2.27 -29.71
CA ASP A 341 7.57 0.90 -29.36
C ASP A 341 6.67 0.06 -28.45
N GLN A 342 6.24 -1.06 -29.05
CA GLN A 342 5.71 -2.25 -28.39
C GLN A 342 6.84 -2.99 -27.66
N LYS A 343 6.66 -3.24 -26.37
CA LYS A 343 6.92 -4.57 -25.82
C LYS A 343 5.57 -5.11 -25.37
N GLU A 344 5.13 -6.15 -26.08
CA GLU A 344 3.95 -6.93 -25.72
C GLU A 344 4.23 -7.77 -24.47
N ILE A 345 3.14 -8.12 -23.79
CA ILE A 345 3.01 -8.77 -22.48
C ILE A 345 3.54 -10.20 -22.50
#